data_AF-A0A957TK49-F1
#
_entry.id   AF-A0A957TK49-F1
#
_cell.length_a   1.000
_cell.length_b   1.000
_cell.length_c   1.000
_cell.angle_alpha   90.00
_cell.angle_beta   90.00
_cell.angle_gamma   90.00
#
_symmetry.space_group_name_H-M   'P 1'
#
loop_
_entity.id
_entity.type
_entity.pdbx_description
1 polymer ?
#
loop_
_entity_poly.entity_id
_entity_poly.type
_entity_poly.pdbx_seq_one_letter_code
_entity_poly.pdbx_strand_id
1 'polypeptide(L)'
;KKARRLWEELNITSIEELQQAAAAGQLRKLKGFGAKSEEKILKGIELLAKRGDERTPLGNARPLALSLVDGLQEALPEGTIERIEIGGSLRRWKETIGDLDILCVSQEPAAVMKVFQALPQVHDVTHAGDTKSSVILANGLQVDLRVVEKQHWGAALQYFTGSKEHNVPVRDLALRQGWSLNEYGLTATGKGNAAEGEERFFAEEAALYEFLGLDWVPPELRENRGEIQAARNHELPRLITLDEIRGELHGHSTWSDGTASIEEMAAVARGRGYEYWALCDHSVGLGMVGGLDGARLAEQAKEIARLNEGYAAEGSNFRLLRGTEVEILADGTLGLPDEVLAELDIVVASIHSGLRQDRETITERCIKAIRNPHVDILGHATGRLIGSRAPSELDVERVLQVCLETGTVPEINAHPSRLDLSDIYARRAIEIGCKLAINSDAHEKTGMTMMVYGVATARRAWATAADVINTRPLSEMLALLKDKPS
;
A
#
# COMPACT_ATOMS: atom_id res chain seq x y z
N LYS A 1 -13.25 34.36 -8.26
CA LYS A 1 -13.49 35.82 -8.11
C LYS A 1 -12.23 36.58 -7.68
N LYS A 2 -11.59 36.26 -6.54
CA LYS A 2 -10.34 36.91 -6.11
C LYS A 2 -9.14 36.65 -7.05
N ALA A 3 -8.92 35.41 -7.48
CA ALA A 3 -7.87 35.06 -8.45
C ALA A 3 -8.01 35.82 -9.78
N ARG A 4 -9.22 35.86 -10.34
CA ARG A 4 -9.55 36.64 -11.55
C ARG A 4 -9.18 38.11 -11.42
N ARG A 5 -9.39 38.72 -10.25
CA ARG A 5 -9.05 40.13 -10.01
C ARG A 5 -7.54 40.38 -9.95
N LEU A 6 -6.78 39.45 -9.36
CA LEU A 6 -5.31 39.49 -9.37
C LEU A 6 -4.77 39.43 -10.81
N TRP A 7 -5.40 38.61 -11.64
CA TRP A 7 -5.07 38.52 -13.07
C TRP A 7 -5.47 39.78 -13.84
N GLU A 8 -6.72 40.26 -13.73
CA GLU A 8 -7.21 41.41 -14.50
C GLU A 8 -6.57 42.75 -14.10
N GLU A 9 -6.30 42.98 -12.81
CA GLU A 9 -5.84 44.28 -12.31
C GLU A 9 -4.32 44.36 -12.08
N LEU A 10 -3.64 43.23 -11.84
CA LEU A 10 -2.19 43.18 -11.60
C LEU A 10 -1.43 42.28 -12.59
N ASN A 11 -2.12 41.64 -13.54
CA ASN A 11 -1.54 40.71 -14.52
C ASN A 11 -0.71 39.57 -13.89
N ILE A 12 -1.10 39.14 -12.68
CA ILE A 12 -0.44 38.05 -11.98
C ILE A 12 -0.92 36.72 -12.56
N THR A 13 0.03 35.93 -13.06
CA THR A 13 -0.18 34.64 -13.73
C THR A 13 0.57 33.48 -13.10
N SER A 14 1.57 33.75 -12.24
CA SER A 14 2.31 32.73 -11.50
C SER A 14 2.29 32.94 -9.98
N ILE A 15 2.73 31.91 -9.25
CA ILE A 15 2.88 31.96 -7.79
C ILE A 15 4.04 32.88 -7.41
N GLU A 16 5.13 32.88 -8.17
CA GLU A 16 6.27 33.77 -7.96
C GLU A 16 5.87 35.25 -8.11
N GLU A 17 5.09 35.57 -9.14
CA GLU A 17 4.54 36.92 -9.36
C GLU A 17 3.61 37.33 -8.21
N LEU A 18 2.77 36.40 -7.75
CA LEU A 18 1.87 36.63 -6.62
C LEU A 18 2.66 36.89 -5.33
N GLN A 19 3.73 36.14 -5.09
CA GLN A 19 4.60 36.29 -3.92
C GLN A 19 5.29 37.66 -3.91
N GLN A 20 5.86 38.06 -5.05
CA GLN A 20 6.52 39.36 -5.20
C GLN A 20 5.53 40.51 -4.99
N ALA A 21 4.35 40.45 -5.62
CA ALA A 21 3.32 41.47 -5.48
C ALA A 21 2.78 41.57 -4.04
N ALA A 22 2.63 40.43 -3.35
CA ALA A 22 2.23 40.40 -1.96
C ALA A 22 3.31 40.95 -1.02
N ALA A 23 4.57 40.56 -1.20
CA ALA A 23 5.70 41.05 -0.41
C ALA A 23 5.93 42.56 -0.60
N ALA A 24 5.66 43.08 -1.80
CA ALA A 24 5.74 44.50 -2.13
C ALA A 24 4.51 45.33 -1.67
N GLY A 25 3.53 44.72 -0.99
CA GLY A 25 2.34 45.43 -0.52
C GLY A 25 1.42 45.93 -1.64
N GLN A 26 1.44 45.28 -2.80
CA GLN A 26 0.64 45.69 -3.96
C GLN A 26 -0.78 45.15 -3.88
N LEU A 27 -0.98 43.97 -3.27
CA LEU A 27 -2.30 43.33 -3.20
C LEU A 27 -3.27 44.11 -2.33
N ARG A 28 -2.82 44.67 -1.20
CA ARG A 28 -3.65 45.46 -0.28
C ARG A 28 -4.26 46.74 -0.89
N LYS A 29 -3.84 47.14 -2.09
CA LYS A 29 -4.40 48.28 -2.84
C LYS A 29 -5.65 47.88 -3.63
N LEU A 30 -5.90 46.59 -3.84
CA LEU A 30 -7.05 46.08 -4.57
C LEU A 30 -8.30 46.00 -3.70
N LYS A 31 -9.45 46.35 -4.27
CA LYS A 31 -10.75 46.24 -3.59
C LYS A 31 -11.02 44.78 -3.20
N GLY A 32 -11.08 44.51 -1.88
CA GLY A 32 -11.33 43.18 -1.32
C GLY A 32 -10.07 42.43 -0.87
N PHE A 33 -8.89 43.06 -0.95
CA PHE A 33 -7.63 42.59 -0.40
C PHE A 33 -7.13 43.65 0.59
N GLY A 34 -7.17 43.34 1.89
CA GLY A 34 -6.54 44.16 2.92
C GLY A 34 -5.24 43.53 3.40
N ALA A 35 -4.53 44.18 4.33
CA ALA A 35 -3.27 43.67 4.91
C ALA A 35 -3.37 42.22 5.41
N LYS A 36 -4.46 41.87 6.13
CA LYS A 36 -4.72 40.48 6.56
C LYS A 36 -4.91 39.47 5.43
N SER A 37 -5.42 39.91 4.28
CA SER A 37 -5.56 39.03 3.10
C SER A 37 -4.21 38.78 2.46
N GLU A 38 -3.35 39.80 2.38
CA GLU A 38 -2.01 39.71 1.84
C GLU A 38 -1.10 38.82 2.70
N GLU A 39 -1.17 38.99 4.03
CA GLU A 39 -0.49 38.12 5.00
C GLU A 39 -0.92 36.65 4.85
N LYS A 40 -2.23 36.39 4.70
CA LYS A 40 -2.74 35.05 4.42
C LYS A 40 -2.26 34.48 3.09
N ILE A 41 -2.11 35.31 2.06
CA ILE A 41 -1.60 34.88 0.75
C ILE A 41 -0.11 34.54 0.85
N LEU A 42 0.71 35.39 1.47
CA LEU A 42 2.13 35.12 1.70
C LEU A 42 2.33 33.85 2.52
N LYS A 43 1.60 33.70 3.63
CA LYS A 43 1.63 32.47 4.44
C LYS A 43 1.18 31.27 3.61
N GLY A 44 0.14 31.40 2.78
CA GLY A 44 -0.31 30.34 1.88
C GLY A 44 0.73 29.93 0.84
N ILE A 45 1.51 30.87 0.30
CA ILE A 45 2.60 30.60 -0.64
C ILE A 45 3.78 29.94 0.06
N GLU A 46 4.15 30.42 1.26
CA GLU A 46 5.18 29.80 2.07
C GLU A 46 4.81 28.34 2.41
N LEU A 47 3.55 28.09 2.77
CA LEU A 47 3.03 26.75 3.00
C LEU A 47 3.00 25.90 1.73
N LEU A 48 2.70 26.48 0.57
CA LEU A 48 2.76 25.80 -0.72
C LEU A 48 4.20 25.41 -1.07
N ALA A 49 5.18 26.27 -0.78
CA ALA A 49 6.60 25.97 -0.98
C ALA A 49 7.14 24.93 0.03
N LYS A 50 6.52 24.85 1.22
CA LYS A 50 6.80 23.80 2.22
C LYS A 50 6.07 22.48 1.96
N ARG A 51 4.98 22.50 1.17
CA ARG A 51 4.35 21.28 0.66
C ARG A 51 5.28 20.67 -0.39
N GLY A 52 5.74 19.45 -0.14
CA GLY A 52 6.27 18.65 -1.24
C GLY A 52 5.12 18.35 -2.21
N ASP A 53 5.25 18.71 -3.48
CA ASP A 53 4.46 18.08 -4.56
C ASP A 53 4.81 16.58 -4.69
N GLU A 54 5.85 16.13 -3.98
CA GLU A 54 6.26 14.75 -3.85
C GLU A 54 5.31 13.98 -2.92
N ARG A 55 4.71 12.93 -3.46
CA ARG A 55 3.90 12.00 -2.68
C ARG A 55 4.81 11.23 -1.71
N THR A 56 4.39 11.10 -0.46
CA THR A 56 5.15 10.33 0.54
C THR A 56 4.92 8.83 0.34
N PRO A 57 5.97 7.99 0.23
CA PRO A 57 5.80 6.54 0.15
C PRO A 57 5.01 5.97 1.33
N LEU A 58 4.19 4.95 1.07
CA LEU A 58 3.33 4.32 2.08
C LEU A 58 4.12 3.85 3.31
N GLY A 59 5.31 3.27 3.11
CA GLY A 59 6.20 2.83 4.19
C GLY A 59 6.67 3.94 5.12
N ASN A 60 6.65 5.19 4.67
CA ASN A 60 7.02 6.35 5.48
C ASN A 60 5.78 7.03 6.08
N ALA A 61 4.71 7.17 5.31
CA ALA A 61 3.48 7.84 5.76
C ALA A 61 2.74 7.03 6.82
N ARG A 62 2.70 5.70 6.69
CA ARG A 62 1.91 4.84 7.57
C ARG A 62 2.42 4.84 9.02
N PRO A 63 3.72 4.62 9.31
CA PRO A 63 4.22 4.65 10.68
C PRO A 63 4.06 6.04 11.33
N LEU A 64 4.21 7.11 10.56
CA LEU A 64 3.98 8.47 11.06
C LEU A 64 2.52 8.71 11.44
N ALA A 65 1.58 8.27 10.61
CA ALA A 65 0.16 8.39 10.89
C ALA A 65 -0.25 7.61 12.15
N LEU A 66 0.26 6.37 12.30
CA LEU A 66 0.04 5.57 13.51
C LEU A 66 0.60 6.26 14.75
N SER A 67 1.86 6.73 14.69
CA SER A 67 2.50 7.43 15.79
C SER A 67 1.78 8.71 16.20
N LEU A 68 1.14 9.42 15.26
CA LEU A 68 0.28 10.58 15.57
C LEU A 68 -1.00 10.18 16.29
N VAL A 69 -1.65 9.09 15.85
CA VAL A 69 -2.86 8.56 16.50
C VAL A 69 -2.53 8.08 17.91
N ASP A 70 -1.46 7.28 18.07
CA ASP A 70 -1.00 6.77 19.36
C ASP A 70 -0.65 7.93 20.30
N GLY A 71 0.17 8.88 19.84
CA GLY A 71 0.55 10.04 20.65
C GLY A 71 -0.64 10.93 21.05
N LEU A 72 -1.65 11.04 20.20
CA LEU A 72 -2.88 11.76 20.52
C LEU A 72 -3.69 11.03 21.60
N GLN A 73 -3.82 9.70 21.49
CA GLN A 73 -4.54 8.87 22.46
C GLN A 73 -3.81 8.81 23.82
N GLU A 74 -2.49 8.76 23.82
CA GLU A 74 -1.66 8.75 25.04
C GLU A 74 -1.68 10.08 25.79
N ALA A 75 -1.69 11.20 25.07
CA ALA A 75 -1.63 12.53 25.66
C ALA A 75 -2.99 13.07 26.14
N LEU A 76 -4.10 12.40 25.77
CA LEU A 76 -5.46 12.76 26.19
C LEU A 76 -5.97 11.82 27.29
N PRO A 77 -6.86 12.30 28.18
CA PRO A 77 -7.57 11.42 29.10
C PRO A 77 -8.32 10.30 28.38
N GLU A 78 -8.38 9.13 29.01
CA GLU A 78 -9.17 8.01 28.52
C GLU A 78 -10.63 8.42 28.30
N GLY A 79 -11.20 8.09 27.14
CA GLY A 79 -12.56 8.43 26.76
C GLY A 79 -12.75 9.81 26.14
N THR A 80 -11.73 10.68 26.10
CA THR A 80 -11.83 11.96 25.38
C THR A 80 -12.05 11.75 23.87
N ILE A 81 -11.40 10.74 23.29
CA ILE A 81 -11.64 10.29 21.92
C ILE A 81 -12.50 9.03 21.97
N GLU A 82 -13.74 9.12 21.49
CA GLU A 82 -14.64 7.96 21.39
C GLU A 82 -14.23 7.05 20.24
N ARG A 83 -13.81 7.65 19.11
CA ARG A 83 -13.39 6.94 17.90
C ARG A 83 -12.36 7.77 17.15
N ILE A 84 -11.40 7.12 16.53
CA ILE A 84 -10.41 7.74 15.66
C ILE A 84 -10.09 6.80 14.50
N GLU A 85 -9.94 7.36 13.30
CA GLU A 85 -9.61 6.60 12.12
C GLU A 85 -8.79 7.46 11.16
N ILE A 86 -7.83 6.81 10.49
CA ILE A 86 -7.08 7.43 9.41
C ILE A 86 -7.91 7.28 8.13
N GLY A 87 -8.13 8.38 7.41
CA GLY A 87 -8.82 8.43 6.13
C GLY A 87 -7.86 8.48 4.94
N GLY A 88 -8.35 9.09 3.87
CA GLY A 88 -7.59 9.41 2.67
C GLY A 88 -7.01 8.20 1.94
N SER A 89 -6.00 8.48 1.12
CA SER A 89 -5.29 7.44 0.37
C SER A 89 -4.54 6.44 1.25
N LEU A 90 -4.27 6.79 2.52
CA LEU A 90 -3.60 5.89 3.47
C LEU A 90 -4.55 4.77 3.92
N ARG A 91 -5.82 5.08 4.24
CA ARG A 91 -6.83 4.06 4.55
C ARG A 91 -7.07 3.10 3.39
N ARG A 92 -6.92 3.59 2.16
CA ARG A 92 -7.01 2.77 0.93
C ARG A 92 -5.73 2.03 0.58
N TRP A 93 -4.66 2.16 1.38
CA TRP A 93 -3.37 1.51 1.17
C TRP A 93 -2.68 1.87 -0.16
N LYS A 94 -2.86 3.11 -0.65
CA LYS A 94 -2.18 3.55 -1.86
C LYS A 94 -0.67 3.59 -1.63
N GLU A 95 0.11 3.11 -2.60
CA GLU A 95 1.58 2.98 -2.51
C GLU A 95 2.32 4.30 -2.22
N THR A 96 1.69 5.43 -2.55
CA THR A 96 2.16 6.77 -2.22
C THR A 96 0.99 7.62 -1.73
N ILE A 97 1.24 8.52 -0.79
CA ILE A 97 0.26 9.29 -0.03
C ILE A 97 0.46 10.78 -0.31
N GLY A 98 -0.64 11.51 -0.48
CA GLY A 98 -0.60 12.97 -0.63
C GLY A 98 -0.53 13.63 0.74
N ASP A 99 -1.69 13.97 1.27
CA ASP A 99 -1.91 14.34 2.67
C ASP A 99 -2.44 13.16 3.50
N LEU A 100 -2.39 13.33 4.82
CA LEU A 100 -3.04 12.46 5.79
C LEU A 100 -4.31 13.12 6.29
N ASP A 101 -5.43 12.39 6.20
CA ASP A 101 -6.69 12.76 6.84
C ASP A 101 -6.86 11.91 8.11
N ILE A 102 -7.12 12.54 9.25
CA ILE A 102 -7.48 11.87 10.50
C ILE A 102 -8.86 12.39 10.92
N LEU A 103 -9.78 11.46 11.18
CA LEU A 103 -11.11 11.76 11.69
C LEU A 103 -11.23 11.23 13.11
N CYS A 104 -11.88 11.97 13.99
CA CYS A 104 -12.26 11.46 15.30
C CYS A 104 -13.64 11.93 15.75
N VAL A 105 -14.21 11.20 16.70
CA VAL A 105 -15.41 11.59 17.45
C VAL A 105 -14.97 11.96 18.87
N SER A 106 -15.33 13.16 19.32
CA SER A 106 -15.03 13.65 20.66
C SER A 106 -16.05 14.72 21.08
N GLN A 107 -16.38 14.73 22.37
CA GLN A 107 -17.15 15.82 22.99
C GLN A 107 -16.27 16.99 23.43
N GLU A 108 -14.95 16.85 23.35
CA GLU A 108 -13.96 17.86 23.72
C GLU A 108 -13.06 18.24 22.53
N PRO A 109 -13.63 18.70 21.40
CA PRO A 109 -12.88 18.91 20.16
C PRO A 109 -11.71 19.88 20.34
N ALA A 110 -11.88 20.95 21.13
CA ALA A 110 -10.81 21.90 21.42
C ALA A 110 -9.61 21.28 22.16
N ALA A 111 -9.85 20.32 23.06
CA ALA A 111 -8.77 19.60 23.76
C ALA A 111 -7.99 18.71 22.79
N VAL A 112 -8.71 17.97 21.93
CA VAL A 112 -8.11 17.16 20.87
C VAL A 112 -7.23 18.03 19.95
N MET A 113 -7.77 19.15 19.47
CA MET A 113 -7.04 20.07 18.59
C MET A 113 -5.78 20.63 19.25
N LYS A 114 -5.87 20.99 20.54
CA LYS A 114 -4.73 21.51 21.30
C LYS A 114 -3.60 20.49 21.43
N VAL A 115 -3.93 19.24 21.76
CA VAL A 115 -2.94 18.17 21.87
C VAL A 115 -2.35 17.85 20.50
N PHE A 116 -3.18 17.68 19.48
CA PHE A 116 -2.73 17.41 18.10
C PHE A 116 -1.70 18.45 17.61
N GLN A 117 -1.97 19.73 17.84
CA GLN A 117 -1.07 20.83 17.44
C GLN A 117 0.26 20.85 18.21
N ALA A 118 0.33 20.20 19.37
CA ALA A 118 1.49 20.19 20.25
C ALA A 118 2.28 18.87 20.20
N LEU A 119 1.86 17.91 19.38
CA LEU A 119 2.56 16.63 19.23
C LEU A 119 4.01 16.85 18.76
N PRO A 120 5.00 16.10 19.27
CA PRO A 120 6.41 16.27 18.92
C PRO A 120 6.74 16.15 17.42
N GLN A 121 5.92 15.39 16.69
CA GLN A 121 6.06 15.18 15.24
C GLN A 121 5.65 16.42 14.43
N VAL A 122 4.89 17.34 15.03
CA VAL A 122 4.40 18.57 14.38
C VAL A 122 5.52 19.59 14.29
N HIS A 123 5.80 20.02 13.07
CA HIS A 123 6.77 21.07 12.78
C HIS A 123 6.11 22.44 12.64
N ASP A 124 5.00 22.55 11.91
CA ASP A 124 4.29 23.81 11.68
C ASP A 124 2.76 23.62 11.76
N VAL A 125 2.07 24.59 12.36
CA VAL A 125 0.60 24.63 12.41
C VAL A 125 0.09 25.60 11.36
N THR A 126 -0.47 25.05 10.29
CA THR A 126 -0.90 25.82 9.10
C THR A 126 -2.30 26.37 9.26
N HIS A 127 -3.15 25.60 9.94
CA HIS A 127 -4.51 25.96 10.31
C HIS A 127 -4.82 25.47 11.71
N ALA A 128 -5.40 26.33 12.52
CA ALA A 128 -5.91 26.00 13.84
C ALA A 128 -7.38 26.43 13.93
N GLY A 129 -8.23 25.48 14.30
CA GLY A 129 -9.66 25.69 14.50
C GLY A 129 -10.18 24.76 15.60
N ASP A 130 -11.42 25.00 16.03
CA ASP A 130 -11.99 24.28 17.18
C ASP A 130 -12.31 22.82 16.85
N THR A 131 -12.67 22.53 15.60
CA THR A 131 -13.04 21.18 15.12
C THR A 131 -12.21 20.69 13.94
N LYS A 132 -11.28 21.52 13.45
CA LYS A 132 -10.33 21.16 12.39
C LYS A 132 -9.01 21.88 12.62
N SER A 133 -7.92 21.13 12.53
CA SER A 133 -6.57 21.68 12.44
C SER A 133 -5.78 21.00 11.32
N SER A 134 -4.84 21.74 10.75
CA SER A 134 -3.92 21.27 9.72
C SER A 134 -2.49 21.58 10.16
N VAL A 135 -1.61 20.58 10.08
CA VAL A 135 -0.21 20.67 10.47
C VAL A 135 0.70 20.14 9.37
N ILE A 136 1.96 20.53 9.41
CA ILE A 136 3.05 19.96 8.60
C ILE A 136 4.00 19.24 9.55
N LEU A 137 4.36 18.01 9.22
CA LEU A 137 5.36 17.24 9.95
C LEU A 137 6.78 17.63 9.49
N ALA A 138 7.79 17.18 10.23
CA ALA A 138 9.19 17.47 9.90
C ALA A 138 9.63 17.02 8.48
N ASN A 139 8.99 15.98 7.93
CA ASN A 139 9.25 15.50 6.56
C ASN A 139 8.43 16.22 5.47
N GLY A 140 7.69 17.29 5.81
CA GLY A 140 6.85 18.05 4.88
C GLY A 140 5.45 17.46 4.65
N LEU A 141 5.14 16.30 5.21
CA LEU A 141 3.81 15.67 5.07
C LEU A 141 2.75 16.52 5.78
N GLN A 142 1.70 16.87 5.05
CA GLN A 142 0.54 17.55 5.63
C GLN A 142 -0.39 16.55 6.30
N VAL A 143 -0.89 16.92 7.49
CA VAL A 143 -1.89 16.16 8.23
C VAL A 143 -3.06 17.07 8.59
N ASP A 144 -4.26 16.68 8.19
CA ASP A 144 -5.53 17.30 8.56
C ASP A 144 -6.22 16.42 9.61
N LEU A 145 -6.54 16.98 10.78
CA LEU A 145 -7.38 16.32 11.79
C LEU A 145 -8.72 17.02 11.87
N ARG A 146 -9.81 16.24 11.88
CA ARG A 146 -11.19 16.72 12.03
C ARG A 146 -11.92 15.97 13.13
N VAL A 147 -12.58 16.71 14.00
CA VAL A 147 -13.57 16.15 14.93
C VAL A 147 -14.94 16.25 14.29
N VAL A 148 -15.66 15.14 14.22
CA VAL A 148 -17.03 15.05 13.69
C VAL A 148 -17.99 14.55 14.77
N GLU A 149 -19.25 14.96 14.67
CA GLU A 149 -20.28 14.41 15.55
C GLU A 149 -20.53 12.93 15.21
N LYS A 150 -20.88 12.14 16.23
CA LYS A 150 -21.13 10.70 16.11
C LYS A 150 -22.10 10.33 14.98
N GLN A 151 -23.17 11.12 14.82
CA GLN A 151 -24.18 10.88 13.79
C GLN A 151 -23.65 11.05 12.35
N HIS A 152 -22.59 11.84 12.16
CA HIS A 152 -21.99 12.10 10.85
C HIS A 152 -20.88 11.12 10.49
N TRP A 153 -20.46 10.26 11.42
CA TRP A 153 -19.25 9.44 11.28
C TRP A 153 -19.22 8.60 10.00
N GLY A 154 -20.31 7.91 9.67
CA GLY A 154 -20.40 7.06 8.49
C GLY A 154 -20.24 7.83 7.17
N ALA A 155 -20.88 8.99 7.06
CA ALA A 155 -20.76 9.85 5.88
C ALA A 155 -19.38 10.52 5.80
N ALA A 156 -18.85 10.99 6.93
CA ALA A 156 -17.53 11.60 7.00
C ALA A 156 -16.45 10.59 6.62
N LEU A 157 -16.49 9.38 7.18
CA LEU A 157 -15.50 8.36 6.89
C LEU A 157 -15.56 7.93 5.42
N GLN A 158 -16.75 7.76 4.84
CA GLN A 158 -16.92 7.49 3.40
C GLN A 158 -16.27 8.61 2.56
N TYR A 159 -16.62 9.87 2.87
CA TYR A 159 -16.18 11.04 2.14
C TYR A 159 -14.66 11.23 2.20
N PHE A 160 -14.07 11.23 3.39
CA PHE A 160 -12.65 11.49 3.58
C PHE A 160 -11.78 10.27 3.28
N THR A 161 -12.33 9.05 3.25
CA THR A 161 -11.61 7.89 2.71
C THR A 161 -11.45 8.01 1.20
N GLY A 162 -12.48 8.49 0.50
CA GLY A 162 -12.46 8.57 -0.96
C GLY A 162 -12.33 7.19 -1.63
N SER A 163 -11.71 7.09 -2.80
CA SER A 163 -11.10 8.18 -3.58
C SER A 163 -12.12 9.22 -4.08
N LYS A 164 -11.65 10.31 -4.71
CA LYS A 164 -12.53 11.22 -5.43
C LYS A 164 -13.30 10.46 -6.51
N GLU A 165 -12.60 9.58 -7.22
CA GLU A 165 -13.14 8.77 -8.31
C GLU A 165 -14.21 7.82 -7.81
N HIS A 166 -14.12 7.34 -6.57
CA HIS A 166 -15.18 6.55 -5.90
C HIS A 166 -16.33 7.42 -5.37
N ASN A 167 -16.03 8.59 -4.79
CA ASN A 167 -17.04 9.46 -4.20
C ASN A 167 -18.01 10.02 -5.25
N VAL A 168 -17.54 10.36 -6.44
CA VAL A 168 -18.39 10.90 -7.51
C VAL A 168 -19.56 9.96 -7.86
N PRO A 169 -19.34 8.68 -8.23
CA PRO A 169 -20.44 7.77 -8.56
C PRO A 169 -21.34 7.44 -7.36
N VAL A 170 -20.80 7.39 -6.13
CA VAL A 170 -21.64 7.23 -4.91
C VAL A 170 -22.58 8.42 -4.72
N ARG A 171 -22.10 9.65 -4.95
CA ARG A 171 -22.92 10.87 -4.89
C ARG A 171 -23.94 10.91 -6.03
N ASP A 172 -23.56 10.49 -7.23
CA ASP A 172 -24.47 10.40 -8.37
C ASP A 172 -25.59 9.37 -8.12
N LEU A 173 -25.29 8.26 -7.45
CA LEU A 173 -26.28 7.28 -7.02
C LEU A 173 -27.27 7.89 -6.02
N ALA A 174 -26.76 8.58 -4.99
CA ALA A 174 -27.61 9.30 -4.04
C ALA A 174 -28.53 10.32 -4.75
N LEU A 175 -28.00 11.10 -5.69
CA LEU A 175 -28.77 12.09 -6.46
C LEU A 175 -29.89 11.46 -7.27
N ARG A 176 -29.65 10.29 -7.88
CA ARG A 176 -30.69 9.53 -8.60
C ARG A 176 -31.79 9.03 -7.68
N GLN A 177 -31.49 8.81 -6.41
CA GLN A 177 -32.47 8.44 -5.37
C GLN A 177 -33.13 9.66 -4.71
N GLY A 178 -32.83 10.87 -5.19
CA GLY A 178 -33.42 12.11 -4.69
C GLY A 178 -32.67 12.73 -3.50
N TRP A 179 -31.42 12.33 -3.24
CA TRP A 179 -30.61 12.80 -2.12
C TRP A 179 -29.31 13.48 -2.56
N SER A 180 -28.91 14.55 -1.89
CA SER A 180 -27.57 15.14 -2.02
C SER A 180 -26.66 14.64 -0.90
N LEU A 181 -25.59 13.93 -1.24
CA LEU A 181 -24.59 13.44 -0.29
C LEU A 181 -23.40 14.40 -0.14
N ASN A 182 -23.04 14.70 1.11
CA ASN A 182 -21.85 15.44 1.54
C ASN A 182 -21.15 14.72 2.72
N GLU A 183 -20.16 15.36 3.34
CA GLU A 183 -19.38 14.79 4.45
C GLU A 183 -20.15 14.61 5.77
N TYR A 184 -21.35 15.19 5.91
CA TYR A 184 -22.17 15.10 7.12
C TYR A 184 -23.34 14.14 6.98
N GLY A 185 -23.85 13.94 5.76
CA GLY A 185 -24.98 13.04 5.51
C GLY A 185 -25.68 13.32 4.19
N LEU A 186 -26.96 12.99 4.17
CA LEU A 186 -27.84 13.17 3.01
C LEU A 186 -28.86 14.26 3.28
N THR A 187 -29.11 15.10 2.28
CA THR A 187 -30.22 16.07 2.27
C THR A 187 -31.14 15.77 1.10
N ALA A 188 -32.43 15.61 1.37
CA ALA A 188 -33.43 15.34 0.35
C ALA A 188 -33.60 16.53 -0.60
N THR A 189 -33.60 16.24 -1.90
CA THR A 189 -33.67 17.25 -2.99
C THR A 189 -35.10 17.57 -3.44
N GLY A 190 -36.11 16.90 -2.86
CA GLY A 190 -37.52 16.99 -3.30
C GLY A 190 -37.85 16.22 -4.60
N LYS A 191 -36.86 15.60 -5.25
CA LYS A 191 -37.04 14.77 -6.46
C LYS A 191 -37.32 13.29 -6.17
N GLY A 192 -37.25 12.89 -4.90
CA GLY A 192 -37.50 11.52 -4.43
C GLY A 192 -38.76 11.43 -3.55
N ASN A 193 -38.82 10.40 -2.70
CA ASN A 193 -39.96 10.18 -1.80
C ASN A 193 -39.89 11.01 -0.50
N ALA A 194 -38.71 11.51 -0.14
CA ALA A 194 -38.49 12.31 1.06
C ALA A 194 -38.84 13.78 0.82
N ALA A 195 -39.29 14.48 1.87
CA ALA A 195 -39.61 15.90 1.80
C ALA A 195 -38.35 16.72 1.53
N GLU A 196 -38.43 17.76 0.68
CA GLU A 196 -37.29 18.63 0.39
C GLU A 196 -36.70 19.20 1.69
N GLY A 197 -35.37 19.07 1.85
CA GLY A 197 -34.66 19.50 3.06
C GLY A 197 -34.64 18.49 4.20
N GLU A 198 -35.31 17.33 4.10
CA GLU A 198 -35.14 16.25 5.08
C GLU A 198 -33.67 15.81 5.14
N GLU A 199 -33.12 15.71 6.35
CA GLU A 199 -31.73 15.28 6.58
C GLU A 199 -31.69 13.84 7.09
N ARG A 200 -30.67 13.09 6.65
CA ARG A 200 -30.37 11.75 7.16
C ARG A 200 -28.89 11.61 7.48
N PHE A 201 -28.62 11.03 8.64
CA PHE A 201 -27.28 10.84 9.19
C PHE A 201 -26.99 9.36 9.38
N PHE A 202 -25.70 9.01 9.39
CA PHE A 202 -25.23 7.64 9.44
C PHE A 202 -24.10 7.52 10.46
N ALA A 203 -24.34 6.82 11.56
CA ALA A 203 -23.32 6.56 12.58
C ALA A 203 -22.25 5.57 12.08
N GLU A 204 -22.56 4.75 11.09
CA GLU A 204 -21.63 3.78 10.49
C GLU A 204 -21.57 3.90 8.98
N GLU A 205 -20.38 3.67 8.43
CA GLU A 205 -20.12 3.76 7.00
C GLU A 205 -20.94 2.72 6.20
N ALA A 206 -21.06 1.50 6.72
CA ALA A 206 -21.85 0.44 6.11
C ALA A 206 -23.34 0.81 5.98
N ALA A 207 -23.91 1.52 6.96
CA ALA A 207 -25.31 1.95 6.92
C ALA A 207 -25.58 2.96 5.79
N LEU A 208 -24.59 3.80 5.43
CA LEU A 208 -24.69 4.69 4.27
C LEU A 208 -24.70 3.89 2.96
N TYR A 209 -23.82 2.90 2.79
CA TYR A 209 -23.81 2.05 1.60
C TYR A 209 -25.12 1.26 1.48
N GLU A 210 -25.58 0.65 2.57
CA GLU A 210 -26.85 -0.09 2.62
C GLU A 210 -28.03 0.80 2.23
N PHE A 211 -28.09 2.01 2.76
CA PHE A 211 -29.12 2.98 2.40
C PHE A 211 -29.15 3.29 0.90
N LEU A 212 -27.98 3.36 0.27
CA LEU A 212 -27.83 3.59 -1.16
C LEU A 212 -28.06 2.32 -2.00
N GLY A 213 -28.33 1.18 -1.38
CA GLY A 213 -28.53 -0.11 -2.05
C GLY A 213 -27.22 -0.72 -2.56
N LEU A 214 -26.15 -0.56 -1.79
CA LEU A 214 -24.82 -1.11 -2.06
C LEU A 214 -24.35 -1.95 -0.86
N ASP A 215 -23.60 -3.02 -1.13
CA ASP A 215 -22.74 -3.60 -0.11
C ASP A 215 -21.69 -2.58 0.35
N TRP A 216 -21.24 -2.69 1.61
CA TRP A 216 -20.13 -1.88 2.09
C TRP A 216 -18.87 -2.21 1.30
N VAL A 217 -18.29 -1.19 0.66
CA VAL A 217 -17.08 -1.33 -0.17
C VAL A 217 -15.84 -1.17 0.72
N PRO A 218 -14.96 -2.19 0.83
CA PRO A 218 -13.68 -2.05 1.53
C PRO A 218 -12.85 -0.89 0.99
N PRO A 219 -12.18 -0.08 1.84
CA PRO A 219 -11.40 1.08 1.42
C PRO A 219 -10.40 0.81 0.30
N GLU A 220 -9.77 -0.36 0.30
CA GLU A 220 -8.78 -0.79 -0.68
C GLU A 220 -9.33 -0.84 -2.11
N LEU A 221 -10.65 -1.05 -2.26
CA LEU A 221 -11.30 -1.16 -3.58
C LEU A 221 -11.79 0.18 -4.13
N ARG A 222 -11.80 1.24 -3.32
CA ARG A 222 -12.44 2.53 -3.63
C ARG A 222 -11.60 3.39 -4.58
N GLU A 223 -11.42 2.90 -5.79
CA GLU A 223 -10.63 3.53 -6.86
C GLU A 223 -11.42 3.64 -8.18
N ASN A 224 -12.73 3.37 -8.17
CA ASN A 224 -13.61 3.37 -9.35
C ASN A 224 -13.12 2.44 -10.47
N ARG A 225 -12.86 1.18 -10.11
CA ARG A 225 -12.37 0.12 -11.00
C ARG A 225 -13.35 -1.06 -11.11
N GLY A 226 -14.63 -0.80 -10.83
CA GLY A 226 -15.71 -1.78 -10.91
C GLY A 226 -16.37 -2.11 -9.57
N GLU A 227 -15.84 -1.59 -8.45
CA GLU A 227 -16.29 -1.88 -7.09
C GLU A 227 -17.73 -1.44 -6.84
N ILE A 228 -18.16 -0.33 -7.45
CA ILE A 228 -19.54 0.16 -7.32
C ILE A 228 -20.53 -0.81 -7.97
N GLN A 229 -20.18 -1.34 -9.15
CA GLN A 229 -21.05 -2.29 -9.85
C GLN A 229 -21.11 -3.63 -9.12
N ALA A 230 -19.97 -4.12 -8.65
CA ALA A 230 -19.89 -5.33 -7.84
C ALA A 230 -20.67 -5.18 -6.52
N ALA A 231 -20.55 -4.05 -5.83
CA ALA A 231 -21.29 -3.79 -4.59
C ALA A 231 -22.81 -3.71 -4.81
N ARG A 232 -23.24 -3.19 -5.95
CA ARG A 232 -24.65 -3.12 -6.31
C ARG A 232 -25.24 -4.49 -6.69
N ASN A 233 -24.42 -5.36 -7.25
CA ASN A 233 -24.81 -6.71 -7.64
C ASN A 233 -24.64 -7.74 -6.51
N HIS A 234 -24.08 -7.34 -5.36
CA HIS A 234 -23.68 -8.23 -4.28
C HIS A 234 -22.62 -9.27 -4.71
N GLU A 235 -21.66 -8.82 -5.53
CA GLU A 235 -20.59 -9.62 -6.15
C GLU A 235 -19.18 -9.20 -5.67
N LEU A 236 -19.08 -8.41 -4.59
CA LEU A 236 -17.78 -8.07 -4.02
C LEU A 236 -17.08 -9.34 -3.50
N PRO A 237 -15.78 -9.53 -3.80
CA PRO A 237 -15.05 -10.69 -3.31
C PRO A 237 -14.78 -10.59 -1.81
N ARG A 238 -14.69 -11.74 -1.14
CA ARG A 238 -14.06 -11.83 0.18
C ARG A 238 -12.55 -11.65 0.01
N LEU A 239 -12.09 -10.44 0.27
CA LEU A 239 -10.69 -10.08 0.16
C LEU A 239 -9.83 -10.86 1.16
N ILE A 240 -8.62 -11.24 0.71
CA ILE A 240 -7.61 -11.91 1.54
C ILE A 240 -7.32 -11.11 2.82
N THR A 241 -7.05 -11.83 3.91
CA THR A 241 -6.64 -11.27 5.20
C THR A 241 -5.25 -11.74 5.62
N LEU A 242 -4.64 -11.03 6.56
CA LEU A 242 -3.26 -11.31 7.00
C LEU A 242 -3.16 -12.67 7.72
N ASP A 243 -4.20 -13.07 8.46
CA ASP A 243 -4.29 -14.35 9.17
C ASP A 243 -4.49 -15.55 8.24
N GLU A 244 -4.84 -15.33 6.98
CA GLU A 244 -4.91 -16.39 5.97
C GLU A 244 -3.52 -16.73 5.39
N ILE A 245 -2.48 -15.94 5.67
CA ILE A 245 -1.10 -16.22 5.24
C ILE A 245 -0.49 -17.31 6.13
N ARG A 246 -0.20 -18.47 5.54
CA ARG A 246 0.35 -19.65 6.23
C ARG A 246 1.85 -19.78 6.10
N GLY A 247 2.49 -19.01 5.23
CA GLY A 247 3.94 -19.05 5.12
C GLY A 247 4.48 -18.05 4.12
N GLU A 248 5.80 -17.93 4.11
CA GLU A 248 6.54 -16.99 3.27
C GLU A 248 7.50 -17.75 2.35
N LEU A 249 7.57 -17.32 1.09
CA LEU A 249 8.22 -18.04 0.00
C LEU A 249 9.45 -17.31 -0.56
N HIS A 250 9.87 -16.22 0.07
CA HIS A 250 11.04 -15.44 -0.32
C HIS A 250 11.55 -14.65 0.90
N GLY A 251 12.64 -15.11 1.51
CA GLY A 251 13.33 -14.42 2.59
C GLY A 251 14.81 -14.81 2.66
N HIS A 252 15.59 -14.00 3.37
CA HIS A 252 17.06 -14.04 3.32
C HIS A 252 17.64 -14.29 4.72
N SER A 253 18.88 -14.75 4.75
CA SER A 253 19.62 -15.04 5.98
C SER A 253 21.06 -14.55 5.88
N THR A 254 21.85 -14.80 6.92
CA THR A 254 23.31 -14.52 6.92
C THR A 254 24.10 -15.36 5.90
N TRP A 255 23.46 -16.25 5.14
CA TRP A 255 24.13 -16.99 4.06
C TRP A 255 24.42 -16.11 2.84
N SER A 256 23.55 -15.14 2.51
CA SER A 256 23.86 -14.04 1.59
C SER A 256 24.04 -12.72 2.33
N ASP A 257 22.98 -11.91 2.40
CA ASP A 257 22.98 -10.50 2.77
C ASP A 257 21.92 -10.15 3.83
N GLY A 258 21.27 -11.16 4.38
CA GLY A 258 20.48 -11.03 5.59
C GLY A 258 21.35 -10.79 6.82
N THR A 259 20.74 -10.17 7.82
CA THR A 259 21.39 -9.78 9.10
C THR A 259 21.08 -10.73 10.26
N ALA A 260 20.26 -11.75 10.01
CA ALA A 260 19.85 -12.75 10.99
C ALA A 260 20.07 -14.17 10.47
N SER A 261 20.42 -15.08 11.38
CA SER A 261 20.63 -16.49 11.04
C SER A 261 19.33 -17.18 10.62
N ILE A 262 19.45 -18.35 9.98
CA ILE A 262 18.30 -19.20 9.62
C ILE A 262 17.43 -19.47 10.86
N GLU A 263 18.06 -19.81 11.99
CA GLU A 263 17.36 -20.13 13.24
C GLU A 263 16.60 -18.93 13.80
N GLU A 264 17.19 -17.73 13.79
CA GLU A 264 16.52 -16.52 14.25
C GLU A 264 15.33 -16.14 13.38
N MET A 265 15.46 -16.22 12.06
CA MET A 265 14.38 -15.92 11.12
C MET A 265 13.27 -16.97 11.17
N ALA A 266 13.64 -18.25 11.31
CA ALA A 266 12.70 -19.35 11.54
C ALA A 266 11.89 -19.15 12.83
N ALA A 267 12.53 -18.67 13.91
CA ALA A 267 11.83 -18.35 15.15
C ALA A 267 10.81 -17.21 14.96
N VAL A 268 11.13 -16.19 14.16
CA VAL A 268 10.17 -15.14 13.80
C VAL A 268 9.00 -15.72 12.99
N ALA A 269 9.27 -16.50 11.94
CA ALA A 269 8.24 -17.14 11.13
C ALA A 269 7.29 -18.00 11.97
N ARG A 270 7.83 -18.86 12.84
CA ARG A 270 7.06 -19.67 13.79
C ARG A 270 6.24 -18.83 14.76
N GLY A 271 6.83 -17.75 15.29
CA GLY A 271 6.14 -16.81 16.19
C GLY A 271 4.96 -16.08 15.54
N ARG A 272 4.95 -15.98 14.21
CA ARG A 272 3.82 -15.46 13.42
C ARG A 272 2.76 -16.51 13.11
N GLY A 273 2.99 -17.78 13.46
CA GLY A 273 2.10 -18.90 13.16
C GLY A 273 2.26 -19.46 11.75
N TYR A 274 3.34 -19.15 11.04
CA TYR A 274 3.59 -19.75 9.74
C TYR A 274 3.86 -21.26 9.88
N GLU A 275 3.40 -22.01 8.89
CA GLU A 275 3.63 -23.44 8.68
C GLU A 275 4.89 -23.70 7.85
N TYR A 276 5.32 -22.72 7.07
CA TYR A 276 6.55 -22.84 6.30
C TYR A 276 7.21 -21.50 6.04
N TRP A 277 8.52 -21.55 5.83
CA TRP A 277 9.32 -20.41 5.37
C TRP A 277 10.36 -20.91 4.38
N ALA A 278 10.39 -20.31 3.19
CA ALA A 278 11.44 -20.55 2.22
C ALA A 278 12.61 -19.60 2.40
N LEU A 279 13.79 -20.19 2.50
CA LEU A 279 15.04 -19.47 2.44
C LEU A 279 15.44 -19.33 0.98
N CYS A 280 15.47 -18.09 0.50
CA CYS A 280 15.77 -17.74 -0.87
C CYS A 280 16.98 -16.81 -0.91
N ASP A 281 18.06 -17.17 -0.19
CA ASP A 281 19.33 -16.43 -0.25
C ASP A 281 19.80 -16.31 -1.72
N HIS A 282 20.43 -15.17 -2.03
CA HIS A 282 20.81 -14.83 -3.39
C HIS A 282 21.80 -15.82 -4.00
N SER A 283 21.65 -16.12 -5.29
CA SER A 283 22.67 -16.85 -6.06
C SER A 283 23.88 -15.98 -6.43
N VAL A 284 24.94 -16.62 -6.94
CA VAL A 284 26.03 -15.92 -7.62
C VAL A 284 25.50 -15.07 -8.79
N GLY A 285 26.00 -13.83 -8.93
CA GLY A 285 25.57 -12.87 -9.97
C GLY A 285 25.62 -11.41 -9.51
N LEU A 286 25.31 -11.17 -8.25
CA LEU A 286 25.42 -9.87 -7.58
C LEU A 286 26.76 -9.77 -6.84
N GLY A 287 27.76 -9.11 -7.44
CA GLY A 287 29.12 -9.03 -6.88
C GLY A 287 29.27 -8.40 -5.48
N MET A 288 28.18 -7.94 -4.85
CA MET A 288 28.18 -7.29 -3.52
C MET A 288 27.43 -8.06 -2.42
N VAL A 289 26.62 -9.09 -2.73
CA VAL A 289 25.74 -9.75 -1.74
C VAL A 289 26.23 -11.12 -1.26
N GLY A 290 27.45 -11.53 -1.65
CA GLY A 290 28.01 -12.81 -1.20
C GLY A 290 27.17 -14.02 -1.60
N GLY A 291 26.57 -14.01 -2.79
CA GLY A 291 25.64 -15.04 -3.26
C GLY A 291 26.20 -16.47 -3.26
N LEU A 292 25.30 -17.45 -3.21
CA LEU A 292 25.62 -18.86 -3.09
C LEU A 292 25.73 -19.51 -4.47
N ASP A 293 26.73 -20.36 -4.64
CA ASP A 293 26.81 -21.34 -5.73
C ASP A 293 26.18 -22.67 -5.28
N GLY A 294 26.16 -23.67 -6.18
CA GLY A 294 25.60 -24.99 -5.86
C GLY A 294 26.26 -25.68 -4.68
N ALA A 295 27.57 -25.50 -4.49
CA ALA A 295 28.28 -26.09 -3.35
C ALA A 295 27.86 -25.46 -2.03
N ARG A 296 27.74 -24.13 -1.98
CA ARG A 296 27.28 -23.42 -0.78
C ARG A 296 25.80 -23.70 -0.48
N LEU A 297 24.95 -23.81 -1.49
CA LEU A 297 23.55 -24.24 -1.32
C LEU A 297 23.46 -25.66 -0.73
N ALA A 298 24.32 -26.58 -1.17
CA ALA A 298 24.39 -27.92 -0.59
C ALA A 298 24.81 -27.92 0.89
N GLU A 299 25.70 -27.00 1.29
CA GLU A 299 26.04 -26.82 2.72
C GLU A 299 24.89 -26.20 3.52
N GLN A 300 24.23 -25.18 2.98
CA GLN A 300 23.04 -24.57 3.60
C GLN A 300 21.93 -25.61 3.79
N ALA A 301 21.74 -26.50 2.81
CA ALA A 301 20.74 -27.57 2.87
C ALA A 301 20.96 -28.51 4.07
N LYS A 302 22.21 -28.75 4.49
CA LYS A 302 22.52 -29.54 5.70
C LYS A 302 22.07 -28.84 6.98
N GLU A 303 22.25 -27.52 7.04
CA GLU A 303 21.76 -26.72 8.17
C GLU A 303 20.22 -26.72 8.23
N ILE A 304 19.57 -26.51 7.08
CA ILE A 304 18.10 -26.58 6.95
C ILE A 304 17.58 -27.95 7.37
N ALA A 305 18.22 -29.04 6.92
CA ALA A 305 17.84 -30.40 7.29
C ALA A 305 17.94 -30.62 8.81
N ARG A 306 19.05 -30.23 9.43
CA ARG A 306 19.27 -30.32 10.88
C ARG A 306 18.21 -29.54 11.67
N LEU A 307 17.89 -28.32 11.25
CA LEU A 307 16.87 -27.49 11.92
C LEU A 307 15.47 -28.10 11.78
N ASN A 308 15.12 -28.58 10.58
CA ASN A 308 13.86 -29.26 10.34
C ASN A 308 13.71 -30.55 11.16
N GLU A 309 14.77 -31.35 11.32
CA GLU A 309 14.79 -32.52 12.21
C GLU A 309 14.53 -32.11 13.67
N GLY A 310 15.15 -31.01 14.13
CA GLY A 310 14.90 -30.43 15.45
C GLY A 310 13.44 -30.03 15.64
N TYR A 311 12.87 -29.29 14.70
CA TYR A 311 11.46 -28.88 14.75
C TYR A 311 10.49 -30.06 14.73
N ALA A 312 10.78 -31.10 13.94
CA ALA A 312 9.99 -32.33 13.93
C ALA A 312 10.06 -33.06 15.27
N ALA A 313 11.24 -33.14 15.90
CA ALA A 313 11.42 -33.73 17.23
C ALA A 313 10.67 -32.94 18.34
N GLU A 314 10.48 -31.64 18.16
CA GLU A 314 9.65 -30.78 19.02
C GLU A 314 8.13 -30.95 18.77
N GLY A 315 7.72 -31.71 17.75
CA GLY A 315 6.32 -31.84 17.33
C GLY A 315 5.77 -30.60 16.61
N SER A 316 6.66 -29.76 16.06
CA SER A 316 6.29 -28.58 15.28
C SER A 316 5.92 -28.98 13.85
N ASN A 317 4.80 -28.45 13.33
CA ASN A 317 4.39 -28.60 11.93
C ASN A 317 5.09 -27.61 10.98
N PHE A 318 5.99 -26.77 11.52
CA PHE A 318 6.74 -25.79 10.74
C PHE A 318 7.84 -26.43 9.88
N ARG A 319 7.97 -25.99 8.63
CA ARG A 319 8.99 -26.47 7.69
C ARG A 319 9.80 -25.33 7.07
N LEU A 320 11.12 -25.45 7.16
CA LEU A 320 12.04 -24.67 6.32
C LEU A 320 12.14 -25.31 4.94
N LEU A 321 11.95 -24.49 3.91
CA LEU A 321 12.07 -24.89 2.50
C LEU A 321 13.42 -24.42 1.95
N ARG A 322 14.09 -25.31 1.22
CA ARG A 322 15.34 -25.02 0.53
C ARG A 322 15.00 -24.26 -0.74
N GLY A 323 15.32 -22.98 -0.79
CA GLY A 323 15.13 -22.18 -1.98
C GLY A 323 16.35 -21.37 -2.35
N THR A 324 16.19 -20.54 -3.36
CA THR A 324 17.16 -19.52 -3.76
C THR A 324 16.41 -18.40 -4.48
N GLU A 325 16.92 -17.18 -4.34
CA GLU A 325 16.65 -16.15 -5.31
C GLU A 325 17.76 -16.16 -6.37
N VAL A 326 17.47 -16.77 -7.51
CA VAL A 326 18.41 -16.88 -8.63
C VAL A 326 18.39 -15.63 -9.48
N GLU A 327 19.58 -15.09 -9.77
CA GLU A 327 19.72 -13.95 -10.68
C GLU A 327 19.34 -14.36 -12.10
N ILE A 328 18.46 -13.58 -12.73
CA ILE A 328 18.25 -13.62 -14.18
C ILE A 328 19.36 -12.77 -14.81
N LEU A 329 20.32 -13.37 -15.50
CA LEU A 329 21.44 -12.67 -16.14
C LEU A 329 21.00 -11.83 -17.34
N ALA A 330 21.86 -10.93 -17.81
CA ALA A 330 21.55 -9.93 -18.86
C ALA A 330 21.05 -10.53 -20.18
N ASP A 331 21.38 -11.79 -20.47
CA ASP A 331 20.97 -12.55 -21.65
C ASP A 331 19.79 -13.52 -21.40
N GLY A 332 19.18 -13.44 -20.20
CA GLY A 332 18.06 -14.26 -19.74
C GLY A 332 18.42 -15.68 -19.30
N THR A 333 19.70 -16.05 -19.23
CA THR A 333 20.13 -17.27 -18.52
C THR A 333 20.06 -17.06 -17.00
N LEU A 334 20.06 -18.15 -16.24
CA LEU A 334 20.01 -18.10 -14.77
C LEU A 334 21.41 -18.16 -14.18
N GLY A 335 21.59 -17.54 -13.02
CA GLY A 335 22.85 -17.54 -12.27
C GLY A 335 23.27 -18.89 -11.68
N LEU A 336 22.45 -19.93 -11.82
CA LEU A 336 22.71 -21.29 -11.37
C LEU A 336 22.37 -22.32 -12.46
N PRO A 337 23.11 -23.45 -12.53
CA PRO A 337 22.77 -24.56 -13.44
C PRO A 337 21.45 -25.24 -13.08
N ASP A 338 20.77 -25.79 -14.09
CA ASP A 338 19.48 -26.48 -13.93
C ASP A 338 19.56 -27.66 -12.96
N GLU A 339 20.67 -28.41 -12.95
CA GLU A 339 20.88 -29.52 -12.01
C GLU A 339 20.88 -29.10 -10.54
N VAL A 340 21.30 -27.85 -10.24
CA VAL A 340 21.23 -27.29 -8.88
C VAL A 340 19.81 -26.84 -8.58
N LEU A 341 19.16 -26.16 -9.53
CA LEU A 341 17.80 -25.66 -9.37
C LEU A 341 16.78 -26.80 -9.16
N ALA A 342 16.99 -27.95 -9.81
CA ALA A 342 16.14 -29.13 -9.69
C ALA A 342 16.14 -29.76 -8.28
N GLU A 343 17.16 -29.51 -7.46
CA GLU A 343 17.25 -30.05 -6.09
C GLU A 343 16.49 -29.20 -5.05
N LEU A 344 16.08 -27.98 -5.42
CA LEU A 344 15.46 -27.01 -4.53
C LEU A 344 13.95 -27.25 -4.38
N ASP A 345 13.44 -26.91 -3.20
CA ASP A 345 12.02 -26.95 -2.91
C ASP A 345 11.30 -25.78 -3.59
N ILE A 346 11.97 -24.63 -3.76
CA ILE A 346 11.43 -23.46 -4.47
C ILE A 346 12.52 -22.64 -5.16
N VAL A 347 12.23 -22.09 -6.34
CA VAL A 347 13.12 -21.15 -7.04
C VAL A 347 12.41 -19.84 -7.33
N VAL A 348 12.93 -18.76 -6.76
CA VAL A 348 12.54 -17.39 -7.10
C VAL A 348 13.54 -16.85 -8.12
N ALA A 349 13.09 -16.35 -9.27
CA ALA A 349 13.97 -15.72 -10.26
C ALA A 349 13.72 -14.21 -10.31
N SER A 350 14.78 -13.42 -10.27
CA SER A 350 14.69 -11.95 -10.19
C SER A 350 15.71 -11.25 -11.08
N ILE A 351 15.37 -10.03 -11.54
CA ILE A 351 16.27 -9.14 -12.28
C ILE A 351 16.80 -8.06 -11.32
N HIS A 352 18.09 -8.11 -10.98
CA HIS A 352 18.70 -7.07 -10.13
C HIS A 352 19.60 -6.11 -10.91
N SER A 353 20.06 -6.55 -12.08
CA SER A 353 21.02 -5.84 -12.92
C SER A 353 20.43 -5.51 -14.29
N GLY A 354 20.99 -4.52 -15.00
CA GLY A 354 20.56 -4.23 -16.38
C GLY A 354 19.11 -3.73 -16.54
N LEU A 355 18.47 -3.23 -15.48
CA LEU A 355 17.07 -2.76 -15.47
C LEU A 355 16.75 -1.61 -16.47
N ARG A 356 17.77 -1.02 -17.09
CA ARG A 356 17.65 0.03 -18.12
C ARG A 356 17.70 -0.50 -19.56
N GLN A 357 17.70 -1.82 -19.74
CA GLN A 357 17.50 -2.44 -21.05
C GLN A 357 16.20 -1.92 -21.69
N ASP A 358 16.17 -1.84 -23.02
CA ASP A 358 14.95 -1.47 -23.72
C ASP A 358 13.84 -2.51 -23.47
N ARG A 359 12.59 -2.09 -23.69
CA ARG A 359 11.37 -2.88 -23.42
C ARG A 359 11.45 -4.30 -23.98
N GLU A 360 11.86 -4.47 -25.23
CA GLU A 360 11.86 -5.79 -25.87
C GLU A 360 12.96 -6.68 -25.25
N THR A 361 14.17 -6.13 -25.12
CA THR A 361 15.31 -6.87 -24.55
C THR A 361 15.03 -7.36 -23.12
N ILE A 362 14.51 -6.50 -22.24
CA ILE A 362 14.24 -6.90 -20.84
C ILE A 362 13.06 -7.87 -20.75
N THR A 363 12.07 -7.73 -21.65
CA THR A 363 10.93 -8.63 -21.73
C THR A 363 11.35 -10.03 -22.17
N GLU A 364 12.15 -10.16 -23.22
CA GLU A 364 12.67 -11.46 -23.66
C GLU A 364 13.60 -12.10 -22.62
N ARG A 365 14.42 -11.29 -21.95
CA ARG A 365 15.26 -11.72 -20.83
C ARG A 365 14.41 -12.37 -19.73
N CYS A 366 13.33 -11.70 -19.32
CA CYS A 366 12.40 -12.21 -18.31
C CYS A 366 11.68 -13.47 -18.79
N ILE A 367 11.14 -13.47 -20.02
CA ILE A 367 10.42 -14.60 -20.61
C ILE A 367 11.30 -15.84 -20.70
N LYS A 368 12.57 -15.69 -21.07
CA LYS A 368 13.53 -16.80 -21.13
C LYS A 368 13.72 -17.45 -19.74
N ALA A 369 13.79 -16.65 -18.68
CA ALA A 369 13.92 -17.14 -17.32
C ALA A 369 12.67 -17.89 -16.84
N ILE A 370 11.47 -17.32 -16.98
CA ILE A 370 10.22 -17.96 -16.52
C ILE A 370 9.85 -19.23 -17.30
N ARG A 371 10.38 -19.40 -18.53
CA ARG A 371 10.27 -20.65 -19.30
C ARG A 371 11.17 -21.77 -18.78
N ASN A 372 12.16 -21.49 -17.94
CA ASN A 372 12.94 -22.53 -17.29
C ASN A 372 12.01 -23.37 -16.39
N PRO A 373 12.02 -24.71 -16.52
CA PRO A 373 11.09 -25.59 -15.80
C PRO A 373 11.17 -25.47 -14.28
N HIS A 374 12.33 -25.08 -13.75
CA HIS A 374 12.56 -24.97 -12.31
C HIS A 374 12.17 -23.62 -11.71
N VAL A 375 11.87 -22.58 -12.51
CA VAL A 375 11.52 -21.24 -12.00
C VAL A 375 10.05 -21.18 -11.57
N ASP A 376 9.85 -21.31 -10.26
CA ASP A 376 8.53 -21.34 -9.62
C ASP A 376 7.90 -19.95 -9.45
N ILE A 377 8.70 -18.97 -9.01
CA ILE A 377 8.23 -17.61 -8.71
C ILE A 377 9.05 -16.59 -9.50
N LEU A 378 8.37 -15.58 -10.07
CA LEU A 378 9.02 -14.38 -10.60
C LEU A 378 9.05 -13.30 -9.51
N GLY A 379 10.22 -13.07 -8.91
CA GLY A 379 10.43 -12.12 -7.82
C GLY A 379 10.43 -10.67 -8.31
N HIS A 380 9.85 -9.77 -7.51
CA HIS A 380 9.73 -8.31 -7.72
C HIS A 380 10.03 -7.82 -9.16
N ALA A 381 9.11 -8.17 -10.07
CA ALA A 381 9.39 -8.31 -11.51
C ALA A 381 9.91 -7.04 -12.20
N THR A 382 9.44 -5.86 -11.80
CA THR A 382 9.80 -4.61 -12.47
C THR A 382 11.11 -4.02 -11.95
N GLY A 383 11.56 -4.46 -10.77
CA GLY A 383 12.73 -3.94 -10.07
C GLY A 383 12.54 -2.52 -9.52
N ARG A 384 11.31 -2.02 -9.40
CA ARG A 384 11.02 -0.66 -8.93
C ARG A 384 11.42 -0.44 -7.46
N LEU A 385 11.74 0.81 -7.13
CA LEU A 385 11.86 1.30 -5.76
C LEU A 385 11.06 2.62 -5.64
N ILE A 386 9.91 2.59 -5.01
CA ILE A 386 9.00 3.72 -4.85
C ILE A 386 9.74 4.91 -4.21
N GLY A 387 9.70 6.05 -4.90
CA GLY A 387 10.39 7.28 -4.50
C GLY A 387 11.89 7.35 -4.86
N SER A 388 12.47 6.29 -5.45
CA SER A 388 13.91 6.24 -5.76
C SER A 388 14.22 5.75 -7.18
N ARG A 389 13.64 4.63 -7.60
CA ARG A 389 13.89 3.98 -8.90
C ARG A 389 12.56 3.66 -9.59
N ALA A 390 12.36 4.21 -10.78
CA ALA A 390 11.23 3.85 -11.64
C ALA A 390 11.23 2.34 -11.98
N PRO A 391 10.06 1.74 -12.25
CA PRO A 391 10.01 0.38 -12.81
C PRO A 391 10.79 0.33 -14.13
N SER A 392 11.34 -0.84 -14.44
CA SER A 392 11.90 -1.08 -15.77
C SER A 392 10.81 -1.02 -16.86
N GLU A 393 11.24 -0.92 -18.13
CA GLU A 393 10.34 -0.88 -19.30
C GLU A 393 9.69 -2.24 -19.63
N LEU A 394 9.73 -3.21 -18.72
CA LEU A 394 9.22 -4.56 -18.88
C LEU A 394 7.76 -4.58 -19.37
N ASP A 395 7.48 -5.37 -20.40
CA ASP A 395 6.10 -5.65 -20.82
C ASP A 395 5.44 -6.66 -19.87
N VAL A 396 4.90 -6.13 -18.77
CA VAL A 396 4.31 -6.95 -17.71
C VAL A 396 3.12 -7.77 -18.22
N GLU A 397 2.30 -7.27 -19.16
CA GLU A 397 1.19 -8.05 -19.72
C GLU A 397 1.72 -9.29 -20.43
N ARG A 398 2.73 -9.13 -21.30
CA ARG A 398 3.34 -10.25 -22.01
C ARG A 398 4.00 -11.26 -21.06
N VAL A 399 4.67 -10.78 -20.02
CA VAL A 399 5.26 -11.62 -18.97
C VAL A 399 4.19 -12.40 -18.22
N LEU A 400 3.09 -11.76 -17.81
CA LEU A 400 1.99 -12.42 -17.09
C LEU A 400 1.33 -13.51 -17.94
N GLN A 401 1.17 -13.31 -19.24
CA GLN A 401 0.66 -14.38 -20.14
C GLN A 401 1.60 -15.60 -20.15
N VAL A 402 2.91 -15.38 -20.20
CA VAL A 402 3.86 -16.50 -20.16
C VAL A 402 3.89 -17.15 -18.77
N CYS A 403 3.75 -16.39 -17.69
CA CYS A 403 3.58 -16.94 -16.34
C CYS A 403 2.38 -17.88 -16.25
N LEU A 404 1.24 -17.51 -16.86
CA LEU A 404 0.06 -18.38 -16.96
C LEU A 404 0.36 -19.65 -17.77
N GLU A 405 1.05 -19.53 -18.90
CA GLU A 405 1.43 -20.66 -19.76
C GLU A 405 2.36 -21.65 -19.04
N THR A 406 3.31 -21.16 -18.25
CA THR A 406 4.36 -21.96 -17.63
C THR A 406 4.03 -22.41 -16.21
N GLY A 407 2.99 -21.85 -15.59
CA GLY A 407 2.69 -22.04 -14.17
C GLY A 407 3.62 -21.26 -13.22
N THR A 408 4.47 -20.36 -13.73
CA THR A 408 5.31 -19.50 -12.90
C THR A 408 4.44 -18.47 -12.18
N VAL A 409 4.63 -18.32 -10.87
CA VAL A 409 3.80 -17.47 -10.01
C VAL A 409 4.43 -16.07 -9.87
N PRO A 410 3.78 -14.99 -10.33
CA PRO A 410 4.25 -13.62 -10.07
C PRO A 410 4.17 -13.26 -8.58
N GLU A 411 5.22 -12.63 -8.07
CA GLU A 411 5.30 -12.15 -6.69
C GLU A 411 4.68 -10.76 -6.52
N ILE A 412 4.01 -10.52 -5.38
CA ILE A 412 3.80 -9.23 -4.74
C ILE A 412 4.78 -9.12 -3.58
N ASN A 413 5.87 -8.41 -3.81
CA ASN A 413 6.87 -8.13 -2.80
C ASN A 413 6.32 -7.08 -1.84
N ALA A 414 6.16 -7.47 -0.58
CA ALA A 414 5.52 -6.71 0.47
C ALA A 414 6.44 -5.63 1.07
N HIS A 415 7.72 -5.56 0.69
CA HIS A 415 8.58 -4.49 1.16
C HIS A 415 7.98 -3.14 0.69
N PRO A 416 7.73 -2.17 1.59
CA PRO A 416 6.96 -0.97 1.25
C PRO A 416 7.69 0.01 0.31
N SER A 417 9.00 -0.16 0.10
CA SER A 417 9.73 0.53 -0.96
C SER A 417 9.58 -0.14 -2.33
N ARG A 418 9.11 -1.39 -2.41
CA ARG A 418 8.92 -2.14 -3.66
C ARG A 418 7.44 -2.18 -4.05
N LEU A 419 6.62 -2.89 -3.25
CA LEU A 419 5.22 -3.23 -3.55
C LEU A 419 5.07 -3.79 -4.96
N ASP A 420 5.98 -4.68 -5.37
CA ASP A 420 6.14 -5.13 -6.75
C ASP A 420 5.89 -6.62 -6.82
N LEU A 421 4.82 -7.10 -7.44
CA LEU A 421 3.94 -6.48 -8.42
C LEU A 421 2.97 -5.41 -7.86
N SER A 422 2.74 -4.35 -8.65
CA SER A 422 1.76 -3.31 -8.30
C SER A 422 0.33 -3.86 -8.24
N ASP A 423 -0.56 -3.16 -7.52
CA ASP A 423 -1.99 -3.52 -7.41
C ASP A 423 -2.68 -3.67 -8.79
N ILE A 424 -2.31 -2.83 -9.75
CA ILE A 424 -2.82 -2.88 -11.14
C ILE A 424 -2.47 -4.20 -11.80
N TYR A 425 -1.20 -4.59 -11.78
CA TYR A 425 -0.74 -5.77 -12.47
C TYR A 425 -1.06 -7.06 -11.70
N ALA A 426 -1.11 -7.00 -10.36
CA ALA A 426 -1.64 -8.08 -9.55
C ALA A 426 -3.13 -8.34 -9.86
N ARG A 427 -3.93 -7.28 -10.02
CA ARG A 427 -5.34 -7.43 -10.46
C ARG A 427 -5.39 -8.09 -11.84
N ARG A 428 -4.55 -7.62 -12.77
CA ARG A 428 -4.48 -8.18 -14.11
C ARG A 428 -4.08 -9.66 -14.11
N ALA A 429 -3.11 -10.05 -13.28
CA ALA A 429 -2.69 -11.43 -13.11
C ALA A 429 -3.86 -12.33 -12.67
N ILE A 430 -4.67 -11.88 -11.70
CA ILE A 430 -5.87 -12.60 -11.25
C ILE A 430 -6.90 -12.71 -12.38
N GLU A 431 -7.14 -11.63 -13.12
CA GLU A 431 -8.12 -11.60 -14.22
C GLU A 431 -7.78 -12.58 -15.35
N ILE A 432 -6.50 -12.85 -15.61
CA ILE A 432 -6.08 -13.85 -16.60
C ILE A 432 -5.95 -15.27 -16.03
N GLY A 433 -6.04 -15.43 -14.70
CA GLY A 433 -6.00 -16.72 -14.02
C GLY A 433 -4.66 -17.12 -13.42
N CYS A 434 -3.67 -16.22 -13.36
CA CYS A 434 -2.44 -16.47 -12.62
C CYS A 434 -2.72 -16.57 -11.12
N LYS A 435 -1.93 -17.40 -10.43
CA LYS A 435 -1.77 -17.29 -8.98
C LYS A 435 -0.78 -16.18 -8.63
N LEU A 436 -0.79 -15.77 -7.38
CA LEU A 436 0.14 -14.80 -6.81
C LEU A 436 0.89 -15.38 -5.61
N ALA A 437 2.11 -14.94 -5.39
CA ALA A 437 2.84 -15.13 -4.14
C ALA A 437 2.98 -13.78 -3.44
N ILE A 438 2.82 -13.71 -2.12
CA ILE A 438 3.06 -12.49 -1.34
C ILE A 438 4.20 -12.78 -0.38
N ASN A 439 5.32 -12.09 -0.53
CA ASN A 439 6.51 -12.31 0.29
C ASN A 439 7.10 -10.98 0.76
N SER A 440 7.70 -10.95 1.93
CA SER A 440 8.23 -9.72 2.51
C SER A 440 9.66 -9.41 2.11
N ASP A 441 10.37 -10.36 1.50
CA ASP A 441 11.76 -10.17 1.07
C ASP A 441 12.62 -9.78 2.29
N ALA A 442 12.38 -10.49 3.39
CA ALA A 442 12.92 -10.15 4.70
C ALA A 442 14.41 -10.47 4.78
N HIS A 443 15.21 -9.42 4.99
CA HIS A 443 16.66 -9.49 5.26
C HIS A 443 17.00 -9.34 6.76
N GLU A 444 16.00 -9.14 7.60
CA GLU A 444 16.14 -8.96 9.04
C GLU A 444 14.86 -9.43 9.76
N LYS A 445 14.96 -9.64 11.07
CA LYS A 445 13.84 -10.14 11.90
C LYS A 445 12.57 -9.30 11.77
N THR A 446 12.72 -7.98 11.64
CA THR A 446 11.60 -7.04 11.46
C THR A 446 11.02 -7.05 10.05
N GLY A 447 11.72 -7.59 9.05
CA GLY A 447 11.29 -7.64 7.65
C GLY A 447 9.97 -8.40 7.47
N MET A 448 9.75 -9.50 8.19
CA MET A 448 8.50 -10.28 8.10
C MET A 448 7.25 -9.50 8.55
N THR A 449 7.43 -8.38 9.28
CA THR A 449 6.31 -7.50 9.64
C THR A 449 5.72 -6.77 8.42
N MET A 450 6.47 -6.69 7.32
CA MET A 450 6.05 -6.00 6.10
C MET A 450 4.96 -6.75 5.32
N MET A 451 4.69 -8.02 5.65
CA MET A 451 3.64 -8.83 5.00
C MET A 451 2.28 -8.10 4.89
N VAL A 452 1.95 -7.26 5.88
CA VAL A 452 0.72 -6.46 5.87
C VAL A 452 0.60 -5.55 4.63
N TYR A 453 1.69 -5.00 4.11
CA TYR A 453 1.68 -4.16 2.93
C TYR A 453 1.45 -4.97 1.64
N GLY A 454 1.97 -6.18 1.57
CA GLY A 454 1.74 -7.11 0.46
C GLY A 454 0.29 -7.58 0.42
N VAL A 455 -0.25 -7.98 1.58
CA VAL A 455 -1.67 -8.32 1.73
C VAL A 455 -2.55 -7.13 1.34
N ALA A 456 -2.23 -5.91 1.79
CA ALA A 456 -2.98 -4.73 1.39
C ALA A 456 -2.93 -4.45 -0.12
N THR A 457 -1.76 -4.62 -0.76
CA THR A 457 -1.61 -4.53 -2.22
C THR A 457 -2.47 -5.58 -2.93
N ALA A 458 -2.48 -6.82 -2.44
CA ALA A 458 -3.33 -7.89 -2.96
C ALA A 458 -4.82 -7.58 -2.78
N ARG A 459 -5.23 -7.01 -1.64
CA ARG A 459 -6.60 -6.55 -1.40
C ARG A 459 -7.02 -5.46 -2.38
N ARG A 460 -6.15 -4.48 -2.67
CA ARG A 460 -6.39 -3.48 -3.73
C ARG A 460 -6.50 -4.10 -5.12
N ALA A 461 -5.82 -5.23 -5.33
CA ALA A 461 -5.94 -6.06 -6.52
C ALA A 461 -7.16 -7.00 -6.50
N TRP A 462 -8.05 -6.88 -5.51
CA TRP A 462 -9.24 -7.71 -5.30
C TRP A 462 -8.94 -9.20 -5.06
N ALA A 463 -7.72 -9.52 -4.61
CA ALA A 463 -7.32 -10.88 -4.35
C ALA A 463 -8.15 -11.50 -3.21
N THR A 464 -8.57 -12.73 -3.42
CA THR A 464 -9.11 -13.63 -2.41
C THR A 464 -8.00 -14.55 -1.91
N ALA A 465 -8.24 -15.29 -0.83
CA ALA A 465 -7.31 -16.33 -0.38
C ALA A 465 -7.01 -17.35 -1.49
N ALA A 466 -7.97 -17.65 -2.37
CA ALA A 466 -7.81 -18.65 -3.42
C ALA A 466 -6.80 -18.25 -4.51
N ASP A 467 -6.51 -16.96 -4.65
CA ASP A 467 -5.62 -16.40 -5.65
C ASP A 467 -4.15 -16.43 -5.21
N VAL A 468 -3.90 -16.57 -3.91
CA VAL A 468 -2.57 -16.44 -3.30
C VAL A 468 -2.07 -17.79 -2.79
N ILE A 469 -0.90 -18.25 -3.24
CA ILE A 469 -0.38 -19.58 -2.89
C ILE A 469 0.07 -19.68 -1.42
N ASN A 470 0.41 -18.56 -0.79
CA ASN A 470 0.80 -18.48 0.62
C ASN A 470 -0.34 -18.86 1.59
N THR A 471 -1.57 -18.98 1.11
CA THR A 471 -2.74 -19.33 1.95
C THR A 471 -2.99 -20.83 2.04
N ARG A 472 -2.19 -21.63 1.34
CA ARG A 472 -2.36 -23.07 1.24
C ARG A 472 -1.55 -23.79 2.32
N PRO A 473 -2.03 -24.92 2.85
CA PRO A 473 -1.17 -25.84 3.58
C PRO A 473 0.07 -26.20 2.75
N LEU A 474 1.18 -26.54 3.41
CA LEU A 474 2.46 -26.80 2.74
C LEU A 474 2.35 -27.72 1.51
N SER A 475 1.67 -28.86 1.62
CA SER A 475 1.54 -29.81 0.51
C SER A 475 0.74 -29.26 -0.67
N GLU A 476 -0.34 -28.52 -0.40
CA GLU A 476 -1.14 -27.87 -1.42
C GLU A 476 -0.38 -26.71 -2.08
N MET A 477 0.42 -25.97 -1.30
CA MET A 477 1.27 -24.90 -1.81
C MET A 477 2.32 -25.46 -2.78
N LEU A 478 3.04 -26.52 -2.38
CA LEU A 478 4.05 -27.14 -3.23
C LEU A 478 3.45 -27.71 -4.53
N ALA A 479 2.23 -28.24 -4.48
CA ALA A 479 1.53 -28.75 -5.67
C ALA A 479 1.12 -27.65 -6.68
N LEU A 480 1.18 -26.37 -6.29
CA LEU A 480 0.95 -25.23 -7.18
C LEU A 480 2.23 -24.72 -7.84
N LEU A 481 3.40 -25.22 -7.44
CA LEU A 481 4.70 -24.89 -8.03
C LEU A 481 5.02 -25.82 -9.21
N LYS A 482 6.05 -25.49 -9.99
CA LYS A 482 6.42 -26.27 -11.17
C LYS A 482 7.16 -27.53 -10.75
N ASP A 483 7.00 -28.59 -11.55
CA ASP A 483 7.75 -29.85 -11.43
C ASP A 483 7.75 -30.52 -10.04
N LYS A 484 6.75 -30.25 -9.17
CA LYS A 484 6.61 -30.97 -7.90
C LYS A 484 5.74 -32.22 -8.08
N PRO A 485 6.19 -33.42 -7.65
CA PRO A 485 5.38 -34.62 -7.74
C PRO A 485 4.11 -34.46 -6.89
N SER A 486 2.96 -34.73 -7.50
CA SER A 486 1.63 -34.76 -6.87
C SER A 486 1.52 -35.80 -5.76
#